data_AF-A0A356WGU5-F1
#
_entry.id   AF-A0A356WGU5-F1
#
_cell.length_a   1.000
_cell.length_b   1.000
_cell.length_c   1.000
_cell.angle_alpha   90.00
_cell.angle_beta   90.00
_cell.angle_gamma   90.00
#
_symmetry.space_group_name_H-M   'P 1'
#
loop_
_entity.id
_entity.type
_entity.pdbx_description
1 polymer ?
#
loop_
_entity_poly.entity_id
_entity_poly.type
_entity_poly.pdbx_seq_one_letter_code
_entity_poly.pdbx_strand_id
1 'polypeptide(L)'
;MVVFILGLVDDIHEVSAPMKVTGVVVAAVALIWFGVTMIYFRAPFVDVFVLSSDWIPLFTVLWLLGMTQAINLIDGLDGLAAGIVAIASMAFFVYSRNLGVNGFLSEPNIGPLVAIITVGICVGFLPFNFNPAKIFMGDSGALLLGLLVAVSTSVVGGRANPDTTNVSGQTYFFLAPLFIPILVLGVPILDVIFAIIRRTRSGVGFATADTGHLHHRLIKLGHGPRRAVVIMWLWTALLSGFVLYPSLSDGPTNLWPFLIVAFALGGFTLFHDKVWSRKKDSNQVAS
;
A
#
# COMPACT_ATOMS: atom_id res chain seq x y z
N MET A 1 -14.19 12.86 -5.98
CA MET A 1 -14.74 13.31 -7.28
C MET A 1 -13.66 13.91 -8.17
N VAL A 2 -12.93 14.95 -7.74
CA VAL A 2 -11.85 15.57 -8.55
C VAL A 2 -10.84 14.55 -9.09
N VAL A 3 -10.27 13.69 -8.23
CA VAL A 3 -9.28 12.68 -8.64
C VAL A 3 -9.87 11.60 -9.56
N PHE A 4 -11.12 11.20 -9.32
CA PHE A 4 -11.79 10.23 -10.18
C PHE A 4 -12.03 10.80 -11.59
N ILE A 5 -12.50 12.05 -11.69
CA ILE A 5 -12.68 12.74 -12.97
C ILE A 5 -11.33 12.90 -13.67
N LEU A 6 -10.28 13.27 -12.95
CA LEU A 6 -8.93 13.38 -13.51
C LEU A 6 -8.47 12.05 -14.13
N GLY A 7 -8.61 10.95 -13.39
CA GLY A 7 -8.24 9.63 -13.91
C GLY A 7 -9.16 9.16 -15.03
N LEU A 8 -10.45 9.52 -15.01
CA LEU A 8 -11.37 9.21 -16.10
C LEU A 8 -11.00 9.97 -17.38
N VAL A 9 -10.62 11.25 -17.25
CA VAL A 9 -10.14 12.06 -18.37
C VAL A 9 -8.84 11.48 -18.91
N ASP A 10 -7.96 11.00 -18.04
CA ASP A 10 -6.73 10.32 -18.42
C ASP A 10 -6.97 9.01 -19.17
N ASP A 11 -7.89 8.17 -18.69
CA ASP A 11 -8.28 6.92 -19.34
C ASP A 11 -8.84 7.15 -20.76
N ILE A 12 -9.38 8.35 -21.05
CA ILE A 12 -9.96 8.69 -22.37
C ILE A 12 -8.97 9.46 -23.27
N HIS A 13 -8.19 10.39 -22.71
CA HIS A 13 -7.42 11.38 -23.48
C HIS A 13 -5.90 11.38 -23.22
N GLU A 14 -5.35 10.38 -22.52
CA GLU A 14 -3.92 10.29 -22.14
C GLU A 14 -3.36 11.64 -21.64
N VAL A 15 -3.56 11.90 -20.35
CA VAL A 15 -3.16 13.14 -19.70
C VAL A 15 -1.67 13.09 -19.34
N SER A 16 -0.97 14.21 -19.54
CA SER A 16 0.45 14.31 -19.20
C SER A 16 0.71 14.11 -17.70
N ALA A 17 1.84 13.48 -17.36
CA ALA A 17 2.21 13.20 -15.98
C ALA A 17 2.19 14.44 -15.04
N PRO A 18 2.66 15.64 -15.46
CA PRO A 18 2.55 16.84 -14.63
C PRO A 18 1.10 17.22 -14.33
N MET A 19 0.19 17.07 -15.29
CA MET A 19 -1.23 17.39 -15.12
C MET A 19 -1.92 16.43 -14.13
N LYS A 20 -1.55 15.14 -14.15
CA LYS A 20 -2.01 14.17 -13.14
C LYS A 20 -1.60 14.61 -11.73
N VAL A 21 -0.32 14.96 -11.57
CA VAL A 21 0.22 15.44 -10.29
C VAL A 21 -0.50 16.71 -9.85
N THR A 22 -0.68 17.69 -10.74
CA THR A 22 -1.40 18.93 -10.41
C THR A 22 -2.83 18.66 -9.97
N GLY A 23 -3.57 17.79 -10.67
CA GLY A 23 -4.95 17.47 -10.29
C GLY A 23 -5.05 16.78 -8.92
N VAL A 24 -4.12 15.88 -8.59
CA VAL A 24 -4.04 15.26 -7.26
C VAL A 24 -3.67 16.29 -6.19
N VAL A 25 -2.73 17.20 -6.46
CA VAL A 25 -2.36 18.28 -5.54
C VAL A 25 -3.53 19.22 -5.27
N VAL A 26 -4.28 19.61 -6.30
CA VAL A 26 -5.49 20.46 -6.15
C VAL A 26 -6.52 19.75 -5.27
N ALA A 27 -6.75 18.45 -5.50
CA ALA A 27 -7.65 17.67 -4.67
C ALA A 27 -7.15 17.57 -3.20
N ALA A 28 -5.85 17.38 -3.00
CA ALA A 28 -5.24 17.31 -1.67
C ALA A 28 -5.37 18.64 -0.91
N VAL A 29 -5.10 19.78 -1.57
CA VAL A 29 -5.30 21.11 -0.98
C VAL A 29 -6.76 21.31 -0.59
N ALA A 30 -7.71 20.96 -1.46
CA ALA A 30 -9.13 21.04 -1.11
C ALA A 30 -9.49 20.19 0.11
N LEU A 31 -8.96 18.96 0.22
CA LEU A 31 -9.19 18.08 1.38
C LEU A 31 -8.61 18.63 2.68
N ILE A 32 -7.45 19.30 2.62
CA ILE A 32 -6.84 19.98 3.77
C ILE A 32 -7.77 21.08 4.30
N TRP A 33 -8.40 21.85 3.40
CA TRP A 33 -9.39 22.87 3.79
C TRP A 33 -10.61 22.27 4.52
N PHE A 34 -10.98 21.02 4.21
CA PHE A 34 -12.01 20.27 4.92
C PHE A 34 -11.50 19.53 6.17
N GLY A 35 -10.25 19.77 6.60
CA GLY A 35 -9.70 19.20 7.83
C GLY A 35 -9.16 17.77 7.70
N VAL A 36 -8.85 17.34 6.47
CA VAL A 36 -8.00 16.16 6.23
C VAL A 36 -6.56 16.60 6.40
N THR A 37 -6.02 16.45 7.60
CA THR A 37 -4.66 16.84 7.94
C THR A 37 -3.94 15.70 8.65
N MET A 38 -2.65 15.56 8.35
CA MET A 38 -1.75 14.67 9.07
C MET A 38 -0.93 15.52 10.07
N ILE A 39 -1.37 15.51 11.32
CA ILE A 39 -0.86 16.41 12.38
C ILE A 39 0.32 15.79 13.12
N TYR A 40 0.29 14.47 13.34
CA TYR A 40 1.28 13.76 14.13
C TYR A 40 2.14 12.87 13.25
N PHE A 41 3.46 12.99 13.39
CA PHE A 41 4.42 12.09 12.78
C PHE A 41 5.27 11.47 13.88
N ARG A 42 5.12 10.16 14.12
CA ARG A 42 6.02 9.45 15.03
C ARG A 42 7.07 8.75 14.18
N ALA A 43 8.35 9.07 14.38
CA ALA A 43 9.42 8.34 13.73
C ALA A 43 9.82 7.15 14.61
N PRO A 44 10.18 5.98 14.03
CA PRO A 44 10.74 4.89 14.81
C PRO A 44 11.99 5.38 15.55
N PHE A 45 12.13 5.05 16.84
CA PHE A 45 13.29 5.37 17.67
C PHE A 45 13.48 6.86 18.02
N VAL A 46 12.58 7.74 17.59
CA VAL A 46 12.55 9.16 18.00
C VAL A 46 11.20 9.47 18.62
N ASP A 47 11.15 10.41 19.56
CA ASP A 47 9.89 10.79 20.21
C ASP A 47 8.89 11.41 19.22
N VAL A 48 7.65 11.66 19.65
CA VAL A 48 6.60 12.23 18.78
C VAL A 48 7.07 13.54 18.15
N PHE A 49 7.25 13.58 16.83
CA PHE A 49 7.40 14.84 16.10
C PHE A 49 6.01 15.42 15.84
N VAL A 50 5.66 16.42 16.65
CA VAL A 50 4.53 17.28 16.34
C VAL A 50 4.97 18.21 15.22
N LEU A 51 4.35 18.10 14.04
CA LEU A 51 4.62 19.04 12.95
C LEU A 51 4.15 20.43 13.39
N SER A 52 4.98 21.45 13.17
CA SER A 52 4.49 22.82 13.33
C SER A 52 3.38 23.08 12.30
N SER A 53 2.45 23.98 12.65
CA SER A 53 1.28 24.30 11.83
C SER A 53 1.61 24.65 10.39
N ASP A 54 2.80 25.22 10.14
CA ASP A 54 3.27 25.62 8.80
C ASP A 54 3.62 24.42 7.91
N TRP A 55 4.06 23.31 8.49
CA TRP A 55 4.49 22.12 7.75
C TRP A 55 3.34 21.13 7.48
N ILE A 56 2.27 21.15 8.29
CA ILE A 56 1.14 20.21 8.18
C ILE A 56 0.56 20.14 6.75
N PRO A 57 0.26 21.26 6.07
CA PRO A 57 -0.31 21.21 4.73
C PRO A 57 0.65 20.54 3.73
N LEU A 58 1.94 20.87 3.79
CA LEU A 58 2.94 20.34 2.86
C LEU A 58 3.07 18.82 3.00
N PHE A 59 3.25 18.32 4.22
CA PHE A 59 3.38 16.89 4.46
C PHE A 59 2.09 16.13 4.13
N THR A 60 0.94 16.73 4.41
CA THR A 60 -0.34 16.14 4.03
C THR A 60 -0.46 16.03 2.51
N VAL A 61 -0.15 17.07 1.73
CA VAL A 61 -0.16 17.00 0.26
C VAL A 61 0.81 15.93 -0.24
N LEU A 62 2.04 15.89 0.29
CA LEU A 62 3.03 14.88 -0.10
C LEU A 62 2.56 13.46 0.21
N TRP A 63 1.90 13.25 1.34
CA TRP A 63 1.31 11.97 1.71
C TRP A 63 0.21 11.55 0.73
N LEU A 64 -0.76 12.44 0.49
CA LEU A 64 -1.86 12.16 -0.43
C LEU A 64 -1.37 11.89 -1.85
N LEU A 65 -0.45 12.72 -2.34
CA LEU A 65 0.15 12.54 -3.65
C LEU A 65 0.95 11.24 -3.73
N GLY A 66 1.84 10.98 -2.76
CA GLY A 66 2.70 9.81 -2.74
C GLY A 66 1.91 8.51 -2.74
N MET A 67 0.90 8.41 -1.87
CA MET A 67 0.01 7.25 -1.79
C MET A 67 -0.79 7.03 -3.08
N THR A 68 -1.28 8.12 -3.66
CA THR A 68 -2.06 8.09 -4.91
C THR A 68 -1.21 7.59 -6.08
N GLN A 69 -0.01 8.15 -6.24
CA GLN A 69 0.91 7.74 -7.29
C GLN A 69 1.46 6.33 -7.06
N ALA A 70 1.71 5.94 -5.81
CA ALA A 70 2.18 4.60 -5.49
C ALA A 70 1.16 3.53 -5.89
N ILE A 71 -0.12 3.73 -5.57
CA ILE A 71 -1.17 2.75 -5.93
C ILE A 71 -1.37 2.70 -7.44
N ASN A 72 -1.40 3.84 -8.15
CA ASN A 72 -1.44 3.87 -9.61
C ASN A 72 -0.30 3.02 -10.21
N LEU A 73 0.91 3.20 -9.70
CA LEU A 73 2.10 2.52 -10.21
C LEU A 73 2.15 1.01 -9.96
N ILE A 74 1.36 0.51 -8.99
CA ILE A 74 1.26 -0.91 -8.66
C ILE A 74 0.20 -1.60 -9.53
N ASP A 75 -0.69 -0.85 -10.17
CA ASP A 75 -1.76 -1.35 -11.02
C ASP A 75 -1.26 -1.84 -12.40
N GLY A 76 -0.20 -2.66 -12.38
CA GLY A 76 0.42 -3.26 -13.58
C GLY A 76 0.00 -4.70 -13.84
N LEU A 77 -0.77 -5.33 -12.95
CA LEU A 77 -1.30 -6.69 -13.11
C LEU A 77 -2.73 -6.82 -12.60
N ASP A 78 -3.53 -7.58 -13.34
CA ASP A 78 -4.87 -8.06 -12.97
C ASP A 78 -4.97 -8.51 -11.49
N GLY A 79 -5.72 -7.77 -10.68
CA GLY A 79 -5.99 -8.05 -9.28
C GLY A 79 -4.92 -7.58 -8.30
N LEU A 80 -3.76 -7.10 -8.76
CA LEU A 80 -2.65 -6.73 -7.88
C LEU A 80 -3.00 -5.55 -6.98
N ALA A 81 -3.30 -4.39 -7.57
CA ALA A 81 -3.60 -3.17 -6.82
C ALA A 81 -4.84 -3.34 -5.92
N ALA A 82 -5.95 -3.84 -6.49
CA ALA A 82 -7.18 -4.05 -5.75
C ALA A 82 -7.02 -4.99 -4.54
N GLY A 83 -6.29 -6.10 -4.67
CA GLY A 83 -6.06 -7.02 -3.55
C GLY A 83 -5.12 -6.45 -2.49
N ILE A 84 -4.04 -5.78 -2.90
CA ILE A 84 -3.11 -5.11 -1.97
C ILE A 84 -3.85 -4.03 -1.16
N VAL A 85 -4.64 -3.19 -1.83
CA VAL A 85 -5.43 -2.15 -1.18
C VAL A 85 -6.48 -2.75 -0.25
N ALA A 86 -7.20 -3.81 -0.65
CA ALA A 86 -8.17 -4.48 0.21
C ALA A 86 -7.55 -4.95 1.53
N ILE A 87 -6.39 -5.61 1.46
CA ILE A 87 -5.71 -6.15 2.65
C ILE A 87 -5.19 -4.99 3.53
N ALA A 88 -4.56 -3.98 2.93
CA ALA A 88 -4.05 -2.82 3.65
C ALA A 88 -5.16 -2.05 4.36
N SER A 89 -6.25 -1.74 3.64
CA SER A 89 -7.41 -1.02 4.18
C SER A 89 -8.13 -1.83 5.25
N MET A 90 -8.20 -3.17 5.13
CA MET A 90 -8.77 -4.02 6.17
C MET A 90 -7.92 -4.00 7.44
N ALA A 91 -6.61 -4.20 7.33
CA ALA A 91 -5.71 -4.13 8.48
C ALA A 91 -5.78 -2.76 9.16
N PHE A 92 -5.81 -1.70 8.36
CA PHE A 92 -5.92 -0.34 8.84
C PHE A 92 -7.28 -0.04 9.51
N PHE A 93 -8.38 -0.58 8.98
CA PHE A 93 -9.69 -0.50 9.62
C PHE A 93 -9.70 -1.17 11.00
N VAL A 94 -9.17 -2.40 11.11
CA VAL A 94 -9.09 -3.13 12.39
C VAL A 94 -8.27 -2.34 13.40
N TYR A 95 -7.12 -1.82 12.98
CA TYR A 95 -6.27 -0.97 13.79
C TYR A 95 -7.00 0.29 14.27
N SER A 96 -7.68 1.01 13.36
CA SER A 96 -8.34 2.28 13.69
C SER A 96 -9.58 2.07 14.57
N ARG A 97 -10.28 0.94 14.40
CA ARG A 97 -11.36 0.52 15.30
C ARG A 97 -10.82 0.24 16.71
N ASN A 98 -9.67 -0.42 16.82
CA ASN A 98 -9.04 -0.67 18.10
C ASN A 98 -8.63 0.64 18.80
N LEU A 99 -8.08 1.61 18.06
CA LEU A 99 -7.82 2.96 18.60
C LEU A 99 -9.09 3.62 19.14
N GLY A 100 -10.21 3.55 18.40
CA GLY A 100 -11.48 4.13 18.82
C GLY A 100 -12.04 3.49 20.09
N VAL A 101 -12.09 2.16 20.15
CA VAL A 101 -12.59 1.42 21.32
C VAL A 101 -11.78 1.71 22.57
N ASN A 102 -10.47 1.88 22.44
CA ASN A 102 -9.58 2.19 23.56
C ASN A 102 -9.49 3.69 23.89
N GLY A 103 -10.27 4.55 23.22
CA GLY A 103 -10.32 5.99 23.50
C GLY A 103 -9.09 6.78 23.01
N PHE A 104 -8.24 6.19 22.17
CA PHE A 104 -7.04 6.83 21.62
C PHE A 104 -7.30 7.62 20.33
N LEU A 105 -8.48 7.46 19.73
CA LEU A 105 -8.91 8.19 18.55
C LEU A 105 -9.98 9.21 18.93
N SER A 106 -9.73 10.48 18.65
CA SER A 106 -10.73 11.53 18.86
C SER A 106 -11.93 11.31 17.93
N GLU A 107 -13.11 11.07 18.51
CA GLU A 107 -14.38 10.95 17.79
C GLU A 107 -15.09 12.32 17.66
N PRO A 108 -15.81 12.58 16.54
CA PRO A 108 -16.05 11.69 15.40
C PRO A 108 -14.86 11.61 14.42
N ASN A 109 -14.57 10.40 13.92
CA ASN A 109 -13.51 10.16 12.93
C ASN A 109 -14.04 9.35 11.74
N ILE A 110 -13.94 9.90 10.52
CA ILE A 110 -14.43 9.25 9.31
C ILE A 110 -13.43 8.23 8.73
N GLY A 111 -12.18 8.23 9.18
CA GLY A 111 -11.10 7.40 8.64
C GLY A 111 -11.39 5.89 8.63
N PRO A 112 -11.86 5.27 9.74
CA PRO A 112 -12.26 3.87 9.75
C PRO A 112 -13.37 3.56 8.74
N LEU A 113 -14.34 4.47 8.59
CA LEU A 113 -15.44 4.32 7.64
C LEU A 113 -14.92 4.35 6.19
N VAL A 114 -14.02 5.27 5.86
CA VAL A 114 -13.38 5.33 4.54
C VAL A 114 -12.60 4.04 4.27
N ALA A 115 -11.87 3.53 5.26
CA ALA A 115 -11.10 2.30 5.13
C ALA A 115 -11.99 1.08 4.81
N ILE A 116 -13.07 0.86 5.56
CA ILE A 116 -13.96 -0.29 5.31
C ILE A 116 -14.75 -0.16 4.02
N ILE A 117 -15.13 1.06 3.61
CA ILE A 117 -15.73 1.31 2.29
C ILE A 117 -14.73 0.94 1.19
N THR A 118 -13.46 1.31 1.35
CA THR A 118 -12.39 0.98 0.39
C THR A 118 -12.24 -0.54 0.25
N VAL A 119 -12.27 -1.28 1.36
CA VAL A 119 -12.32 -2.75 1.33
C VAL A 119 -13.51 -3.26 0.53
N GLY A 120 -14.70 -2.73 0.77
CA GLY A 120 -15.92 -3.12 0.04
C GLY A 120 -15.81 -2.88 -1.47
N ILE A 121 -15.27 -1.73 -1.88
CA ILE A 121 -14.99 -1.42 -3.28
C ILE A 121 -14.04 -2.45 -3.89
N CYS A 122 -12.90 -2.71 -3.22
CA CYS A 122 -11.91 -3.67 -3.72
C CYS A 122 -12.48 -5.09 -3.80
N VAL A 123 -13.14 -5.57 -2.75
CA VAL A 123 -13.73 -6.93 -2.71
C VAL A 123 -14.84 -7.09 -3.75
N GLY A 124 -15.65 -6.05 -3.99
CA GLY A 124 -16.66 -6.06 -5.04
C GLY A 124 -16.06 -6.06 -6.45
N PHE A 125 -14.93 -5.39 -6.64
CA PHE A 125 -14.23 -5.28 -7.93
C PHE A 125 -13.35 -6.50 -8.25
N LEU A 126 -12.74 -7.12 -7.24
CA LEU A 126 -11.72 -8.17 -7.39
C LEU A 126 -12.19 -9.38 -8.22
N PRO A 127 -13.42 -9.91 -8.10
CA PRO A 127 -13.90 -11.02 -8.93
C PRO A 127 -13.92 -10.71 -10.44
N PHE A 128 -14.00 -9.43 -10.81
CA PHE A 128 -14.00 -8.98 -12.21
C PHE A 128 -12.59 -8.62 -12.69
N ASN A 129 -11.69 -8.26 -11.78
CA ASN A 129 -10.34 -7.83 -12.10
C ASN A 129 -9.28 -8.93 -11.91
N PHE A 130 -9.57 -9.99 -11.16
CA PHE A 130 -8.64 -11.10 -10.95
C PHE A 130 -8.40 -11.88 -12.24
N ASN A 131 -7.14 -12.22 -12.51
CA ASN A 131 -6.74 -12.78 -13.80
C ASN A 131 -7.52 -14.07 -14.14
N PRO A 132 -8.12 -14.17 -15.34
CA PRO A 132 -8.06 -13.20 -16.44
C PRO A 132 -9.06 -12.05 -16.23
N ALA A 133 -8.58 -10.80 -16.25
CA ALA A 133 -9.43 -9.65 -15.97
C ALA A 133 -10.54 -9.50 -17.02
N LYS A 134 -11.78 -9.28 -16.55
CA LYS A 134 -12.94 -8.88 -17.36
C LYS A 134 -13.08 -7.36 -17.40
N ILE A 135 -12.66 -6.68 -16.34
CA ILE A 135 -12.70 -5.24 -16.19
C ILE A 135 -11.32 -4.77 -15.70
N PHE A 136 -10.71 -3.86 -16.45
CA PHE A 136 -9.48 -3.20 -16.06
C PHE A 136 -9.79 -2.02 -15.14
N MET A 137 -8.84 -1.73 -14.25
CA MET A 137 -9.02 -0.71 -13.24
C MET A 137 -8.84 0.71 -13.80
N GLY A 138 -7.84 0.88 -14.66
CA GLY A 138 -7.51 2.18 -15.25
C GLY A 138 -6.95 3.17 -14.23
N ASP A 139 -6.49 4.32 -14.71
CA ASP A 139 -5.96 5.39 -13.88
C ASP A 139 -7.07 5.98 -12.98
N SER A 140 -8.32 6.01 -13.46
CA SER A 140 -9.48 6.44 -12.66
C SER A 140 -9.65 5.63 -11.37
N GLY A 141 -9.58 4.30 -11.45
CA GLY A 141 -9.71 3.41 -10.30
C GLY A 141 -8.51 3.49 -9.37
N ALA A 142 -7.30 3.42 -9.94
CA ALA A 142 -6.08 3.35 -9.15
C ALA A 142 -5.79 4.67 -8.40
N LEU A 143 -5.99 5.82 -9.05
CA LEU A 143 -5.86 7.12 -8.40
C LEU A 143 -6.92 7.30 -7.29
N LEU A 144 -8.15 6.83 -7.50
CA LEU A 144 -9.21 6.91 -6.50
C LEU A 144 -8.89 6.05 -5.27
N LEU A 145 -8.51 4.78 -5.45
CA LEU A 145 -8.12 3.91 -4.33
C LEU A 145 -6.93 4.49 -3.57
N GLY A 146 -5.95 4.99 -4.32
CA GLY A 146 -4.83 5.77 -3.82
C GLY A 146 -5.22 6.86 -2.83
N LEU A 147 -6.13 7.73 -3.27
CA LEU A 147 -6.64 8.83 -2.48
C LEU A 147 -7.41 8.35 -1.25
N LEU A 148 -8.27 7.33 -1.38
CA LEU A 148 -9.07 6.82 -0.26
C LEU A 148 -8.19 6.26 0.88
N VAL A 149 -7.16 5.48 0.52
CA VAL A 149 -6.18 4.98 1.50
C VAL A 149 -5.45 6.15 2.15
N ALA A 150 -5.00 7.14 1.37
CA ALA A 150 -4.31 8.30 1.90
C ALA A 150 -5.17 9.12 2.87
N VAL A 151 -6.43 9.39 2.49
CA VAL A 151 -7.38 10.14 3.34
C VAL A 151 -7.66 9.39 4.63
N SER A 152 -7.96 8.08 4.55
CA SER A 152 -8.25 7.28 5.75
C SER A 152 -7.08 7.30 6.74
N THR A 153 -5.85 7.20 6.24
CA THR A 153 -4.63 7.18 7.05
C THR A 153 -4.25 8.56 7.59
N SER A 154 -4.41 9.63 6.82
CA SER A 154 -4.22 11.00 7.30
C SER A 154 -5.20 11.38 8.40
N VAL A 155 -6.49 11.07 8.25
CA VAL A 155 -7.52 11.48 9.22
C VAL A 155 -7.36 10.77 10.57
N VAL A 156 -6.96 9.48 10.58
CA VAL A 156 -6.69 8.74 11.82
C VAL A 156 -5.34 9.14 12.40
N GLY A 157 -4.28 9.18 11.58
CA GLY A 157 -2.94 9.55 12.04
C GLY A 157 -2.87 10.97 12.60
N GLY A 158 -3.63 11.92 12.04
CA GLY A 158 -3.70 13.29 12.55
C GLY A 158 -4.60 13.49 13.78
N ARG A 159 -5.34 12.48 14.22
CA ARG A 159 -6.28 12.59 15.36
C ARG A 159 -6.04 11.56 16.47
N ALA A 160 -4.96 10.77 16.37
CA ALA A 160 -4.53 9.89 17.44
C ALA A 160 -3.88 10.72 18.55
N ASN A 161 -4.31 10.54 19.80
CA ASN A 161 -3.80 11.31 20.93
C ASN A 161 -2.32 10.95 21.21
N PRO A 162 -1.37 11.91 21.14
CA PRO A 162 0.05 11.64 21.32
C PRO A 162 0.46 11.39 22.79
N ASP A 163 -0.35 11.81 23.77
CA ASP A 163 0.03 11.87 25.18
C ASP A 163 -0.13 10.53 25.93
N THR A 164 -0.65 9.49 25.27
CA THR A 164 -0.88 8.19 25.92
C THR A 164 0.39 7.34 25.91
N THR A 165 1.19 7.57 26.94
CA THR A 165 2.56 7.08 27.15
C THR A 165 2.68 5.73 27.89
N ASN A 166 1.59 4.97 28.06
CA ASN A 166 1.58 3.77 28.94
C ASN A 166 0.97 2.49 28.32
N VAL A 167 1.10 2.26 27.01
CA VAL A 167 0.62 1.00 26.38
C VAL A 167 1.81 0.13 25.92
N SER A 168 1.78 -1.16 26.23
CA SER A 168 2.70 -2.17 25.66
C SER A 168 2.68 -2.10 24.12
N GLY A 169 3.82 -2.01 23.45
CA GLY A 169 3.86 -1.98 21.97
C GLY A 169 3.74 -0.61 21.30
N GLN A 170 3.98 0.50 22.04
CA GLN A 170 3.84 1.90 21.55
C GLN A 170 4.42 2.17 20.17
N THR A 171 5.61 1.64 19.86
CA THR A 171 6.25 1.85 18.56
C THR A 171 5.34 1.34 17.44
N TYR A 172 4.77 0.15 17.57
CA TYR A 172 3.89 -0.42 16.55
C TYR A 172 2.49 0.20 16.59
N PHE A 173 2.00 0.50 17.78
CA PHE A 173 0.68 1.07 18.00
C PHE A 173 0.54 2.47 17.40
N PHE A 174 1.56 3.32 17.41
CA PHE A 174 1.48 4.67 16.81
C PHE A 174 2.03 4.77 15.38
N LEU A 175 2.90 3.83 14.98
CA LEU A 175 3.44 3.81 13.62
C LEU A 175 2.48 3.20 12.61
N ALA A 176 1.57 2.32 13.02
CA ALA A 176 0.66 1.58 12.14
C ALA A 176 -0.09 2.41 11.06
N PRO A 177 -0.58 3.65 11.31
CA PRO A 177 -1.27 4.43 10.29
C PRO A 177 -0.37 4.80 9.09
N LEU A 178 0.92 4.99 9.33
CA LEU A 178 1.92 5.31 8.32
C LEU A 178 2.61 4.04 7.80
N PHE A 179 2.96 3.14 8.72
CA PHE A 179 3.72 1.94 8.43
C PHE A 179 2.92 0.88 7.70
N ILE A 180 1.62 0.69 7.98
CA ILE A 180 0.83 -0.31 7.23
C ILE A 180 0.81 0.04 5.74
N PRO A 181 0.42 1.27 5.32
CA PRO A 181 0.46 1.63 3.91
C PRO A 181 1.88 1.65 3.33
N ILE A 182 2.87 2.19 4.05
CA ILE A 182 4.27 2.25 3.57
C ILE A 182 4.92 0.88 3.48
N LEU A 183 4.70 -0.06 4.40
CA LEU A 183 5.28 -1.41 4.31
C LEU A 183 4.61 -2.21 3.20
N VAL A 184 3.29 -2.10 3.09
CA VAL A 184 2.51 -2.81 2.09
C VAL A 184 2.81 -2.31 0.68
N LEU A 185 2.86 -0.98 0.50
CA LEU A 185 3.25 -0.37 -0.76
C LEU A 185 4.76 -0.29 -0.91
N GLY A 186 5.54 -0.49 0.15
CA GLY A 186 6.98 -0.32 0.18
C GLY A 186 7.70 -1.31 -0.70
N VAL A 187 7.23 -2.56 -0.75
CA VAL A 187 7.80 -3.56 -1.67
C VAL A 187 7.65 -3.11 -3.13
N PRO A 188 6.45 -2.71 -3.61
CA PRO A 188 6.33 -2.13 -4.95
C PRO A 188 6.94 -0.73 -5.16
N ILE A 189 6.88 0.16 -4.17
CA ILE A 189 7.48 1.50 -4.24
C ILE A 189 8.99 1.38 -4.34
N LEU A 190 9.62 0.52 -3.53
CA LEU A 190 11.05 0.25 -3.61
C LEU A 190 11.43 -0.33 -4.95
N ASP A 191 10.60 -1.22 -5.51
CA ASP A 191 10.83 -1.78 -6.84
C ASP A 191 10.83 -0.71 -7.94
N VAL A 192 9.89 0.24 -7.87
CA VAL A 192 9.86 1.40 -8.75
C VAL A 192 11.06 2.29 -8.52
N ILE A 193 11.39 2.63 -7.27
CA ILE A 193 12.54 3.45 -6.92
C ILE A 193 13.83 2.79 -7.44
N PHE A 194 13.99 1.48 -7.28
CA PHE A 194 15.13 0.74 -7.81
C PHE A 194 15.13 0.71 -9.34
N ALA A 195 13.98 0.64 -9.99
CA ALA A 195 13.88 0.79 -11.44
C ALA A 195 14.31 2.20 -11.87
N ILE A 196 13.86 3.26 -11.19
CA ILE A 196 14.26 4.65 -11.43
C ILE A 196 15.77 4.82 -11.23
N ILE A 197 16.33 4.39 -10.09
CA ILE A 197 17.77 4.49 -9.79
C ILE A 197 18.59 3.72 -10.84
N ARG A 198 18.15 2.51 -11.22
CA ARG A 198 18.80 1.73 -12.28
C ARG A 198 18.83 2.48 -13.60
N ARG A 199 17.71 3.13 -13.99
CA ARG A 199 17.58 3.93 -15.22
C ARG A 199 18.46 5.18 -15.19
N THR A 200 18.47 5.93 -14.08
CA THR A 200 19.33 7.11 -13.92
C THR A 200 20.80 6.74 -13.99
N ARG A 201 21.20 5.59 -13.45
CA ARG A 201 22.57 5.08 -13.55
C ARG A 201 22.95 4.52 -14.92
N SER A 202 21.99 4.14 -15.76
CA SER A 202 22.24 3.56 -17.09
C SER A 202 22.01 4.54 -18.25
N GLY A 203 21.64 5.80 -17.98
CA GLY A 203 21.58 6.88 -18.97
C GLY A 203 20.45 6.75 -20.01
N VAL A 204 19.48 5.85 -19.80
CA VAL A 204 18.38 5.59 -20.74
C VAL A 204 17.21 6.53 -20.46
N GLY A 205 16.66 7.17 -21.51
CA GLY A 205 15.62 8.19 -21.40
C GLY A 205 14.29 7.73 -20.79
N PHE A 206 13.52 8.69 -20.24
CA PHE A 206 12.29 8.48 -19.46
C PHE A 206 11.15 7.74 -20.21
N ALA A 207 11.16 7.69 -21.54
CA ALA A 207 10.03 7.21 -22.37
C ALA A 207 10.16 5.78 -22.94
N THR A 208 11.16 4.99 -22.56
CA THR A 208 11.24 3.57 -22.95
C THR A 208 10.59 2.68 -21.88
N ALA A 209 9.63 1.84 -22.30
CA ALA A 209 8.89 0.93 -21.41
C ALA A 209 9.84 -0.12 -20.79
N ASP A 210 10.16 0.02 -19.50
CA ASP A 210 11.00 -0.94 -18.77
C ASP A 210 10.13 -2.02 -18.12
N THR A 211 10.42 -3.29 -18.43
CA THR A 211 9.74 -4.49 -17.90
C THR A 211 10.36 -4.98 -16.59
N GLY A 212 10.84 -4.04 -15.78
CA GLY A 212 11.74 -4.27 -14.67
C GLY A 212 11.07 -4.35 -13.29
N HIS A 213 9.75 -4.45 -13.24
CA HIS A 213 8.99 -4.46 -12.00
C HIS A 213 9.04 -5.82 -11.29
N LEU A 214 8.73 -5.85 -9.99
CA LEU A 214 8.79 -7.01 -9.10
C LEU A 214 7.86 -8.12 -9.59
N HIS A 215 6.70 -7.73 -10.10
CA HIS A 215 5.76 -8.64 -10.74
C HIS A 215 6.34 -9.25 -12.03
N HIS A 216 7.06 -8.48 -12.83
CA HIS A 216 7.81 -9.01 -13.97
C HIS A 216 9.02 -9.84 -13.55
N ARG A 217 9.68 -9.54 -12.43
CA ARG A 217 10.77 -10.35 -11.89
C ARG A 217 10.24 -11.69 -11.38
N LEU A 218 9.07 -11.72 -10.74
CA LEU A 218 8.37 -12.96 -10.37
C LEU A 218 7.98 -13.76 -11.62
N ILE A 219 7.50 -13.10 -12.67
CA ILE A 219 7.21 -13.74 -13.95
C ILE A 219 8.49 -14.30 -14.60
N LYS A 220 9.60 -13.54 -14.57
CA LYS A 220 10.93 -13.97 -15.05
C LYS A 220 11.53 -15.10 -14.21
N LEU A 221 11.13 -15.23 -12.94
CA LEU A 221 11.53 -16.35 -12.08
C LEU A 221 10.80 -17.66 -12.41
N GLY A 222 9.70 -17.60 -13.18
CA GLY A 222 8.89 -18.75 -13.60
C GLY A 222 7.46 -18.76 -13.08
N HIS A 223 7.06 -17.76 -12.28
CA HIS A 223 5.70 -17.67 -11.75
C HIS A 223 4.73 -17.15 -12.82
N GLY A 224 3.55 -17.79 -12.95
CA GLY A 224 2.47 -17.23 -13.75
C GLY A 224 1.91 -15.92 -13.13
N PRO A 225 1.27 -15.03 -13.91
CA PRO A 225 0.72 -13.76 -13.41
C PRO A 225 -0.16 -13.91 -12.17
N ARG A 226 -1.07 -14.90 -12.16
CA ARG A 226 -1.91 -15.24 -11.00
C ARG A 226 -1.11 -15.55 -9.75
N ARG A 227 -0.03 -16.33 -9.88
CA ARG A 227 0.81 -16.72 -8.74
C ARG A 227 1.58 -15.52 -8.21
N ALA A 228 2.13 -14.70 -9.10
CA ALA A 228 2.82 -13.47 -8.70
C ALA A 228 1.90 -12.56 -7.87
N VAL A 229 0.65 -12.37 -8.30
CA VAL A 229 -0.36 -11.58 -7.58
C VAL A 229 -0.68 -12.17 -6.21
N VAL A 230 -0.96 -13.48 -6.12
CA VAL A 230 -1.25 -14.14 -4.84
C VAL A 230 -0.06 -14.08 -3.88
N ILE A 231 1.17 -14.28 -4.37
CA ILE A 231 2.39 -14.16 -3.58
C ILE A 231 2.50 -12.74 -2.99
N MET A 232 2.23 -11.72 -3.79
CA MET A 232 2.25 -10.33 -3.34
C MET A 232 1.16 -10.08 -2.29
N TRP A 233 -0.05 -10.61 -2.46
CA TRP A 233 -1.10 -10.53 -1.45
C TRP A 233 -0.71 -11.23 -0.14
N LEU A 234 -0.05 -12.39 -0.21
CA LEU A 234 0.44 -13.09 0.98
C LEU A 234 1.51 -12.28 1.71
N TRP A 235 2.46 -11.68 1.00
CA TRP A 235 3.44 -10.77 1.59
C TRP A 235 2.77 -9.55 2.22
N THR A 236 1.81 -8.94 1.53
CA THR A 236 1.02 -7.82 2.05
C THR A 236 0.26 -8.20 3.32
N ALA A 237 -0.40 -9.36 3.35
CA ALA A 237 -1.12 -9.86 4.51
C ALA A 237 -0.16 -10.16 5.68
N LEU A 238 0.99 -10.77 5.39
CA LEU A 238 2.00 -11.09 6.39
C LEU A 238 2.57 -9.81 7.04
N LEU A 239 2.95 -8.83 6.23
CA LEU A 239 3.48 -7.54 6.72
C LEU A 239 2.41 -6.74 7.47
N SER A 240 1.17 -6.73 6.96
CA SER A 240 0.05 -6.07 7.66
C SER A 240 -0.22 -6.73 9.01
N GLY A 241 -0.23 -8.07 9.06
CA GLY A 241 -0.38 -8.83 10.29
C GLY A 241 0.78 -8.61 11.26
N PHE A 242 2.02 -8.51 10.76
CA PHE A 242 3.19 -8.23 11.59
C PHE A 242 3.10 -6.88 12.31
N VAL A 243 2.55 -5.85 11.65
CA VAL A 243 2.34 -4.53 12.24
C VAL A 243 1.11 -4.51 13.16
N LEU A 244 0.04 -5.22 12.76
CA LEU A 244 -1.23 -5.24 13.49
C LEU A 244 -1.16 -6.08 14.76
N TYR A 245 -0.45 -7.21 14.76
CA TYR A 245 -0.44 -8.17 15.87
C TYR A 245 0.05 -7.55 17.19
N PRO A 246 1.17 -6.79 17.23
CA PRO A 246 1.59 -6.09 18.44
C PRO A 246 0.62 -4.98 18.87
N SER A 247 -0.08 -4.34 17.93
CA SER A 247 -1.03 -3.28 18.29
C SER A 247 -2.34 -3.80 18.88
N LEU A 248 -2.62 -5.10 18.74
CA LEU A 248 -3.79 -5.76 19.32
C LEU A 248 -3.48 -6.55 20.60
N SER A 249 -2.22 -6.63 21.00
CA SER A 249 -1.78 -7.49 22.11
C SER A 249 -1.31 -6.67 23.30
N ASP A 250 -1.86 -6.91 24.49
CA ASP A 250 -1.56 -6.13 25.70
C ASP A 250 -0.22 -6.52 26.39
N GLY A 251 0.49 -7.53 25.88
CA GLY A 251 1.69 -8.12 26.51
C GLY A 251 2.87 -8.33 25.54
N PRO A 252 3.96 -8.99 26.01
CA PRO A 252 5.12 -9.30 25.18
C PRO A 252 4.72 -10.14 23.97
N THR A 253 4.80 -9.55 22.77
CA THR A 253 4.37 -10.22 21.54
C THR A 253 5.49 -11.08 20.96
N ASN A 254 5.23 -12.37 20.81
CA ASN A 254 6.12 -13.27 20.08
C ASN A 254 5.98 -13.05 18.57
N LEU A 255 7.02 -12.47 17.95
CA LEU A 255 7.09 -12.19 16.50
C LEU A 255 7.74 -13.32 15.69
N TRP A 256 8.26 -14.37 16.32
CA TRP A 256 8.89 -15.51 15.65
C TRP A 256 8.00 -16.20 14.61
N PRO A 257 6.68 -16.37 14.83
CA PRO A 257 5.80 -16.96 13.81
C PRO A 257 5.81 -16.18 12.49
N PHE A 258 5.82 -14.84 12.54
CA PHE A 258 5.87 -14.01 11.33
C PHE A 258 7.19 -14.18 10.58
N LEU A 259 8.30 -14.29 11.29
CA LEU A 259 9.61 -14.55 10.68
C LEU A 259 9.65 -15.93 10.01
N ILE A 260 9.12 -16.97 10.67
CA ILE A 260 9.06 -18.32 10.10
C ILE A 260 8.23 -18.33 8.82
N VAL A 261 7.06 -17.69 8.84
CA VAL A 261 6.21 -17.57 7.64
C VAL A 261 6.89 -16.73 6.56
N ALA A 262 7.60 -15.66 6.91
CA ALA A 262 8.37 -14.85 5.96
C ALA A 262 9.47 -15.67 5.28
N PHE A 263 10.21 -16.48 6.03
CA PHE A 263 11.23 -17.37 5.48
C PHE A 263 10.63 -18.47 4.61
N ALA A 264 9.52 -19.08 5.03
CA ALA A 264 8.82 -20.08 4.23
C ALA A 264 8.29 -19.48 2.92
N LEU A 265 7.66 -18.31 2.98
CA LEU A 265 7.14 -17.59 1.83
C LEU A 265 8.27 -17.14 0.90
N GLY A 266 9.37 -16.60 1.44
CA GLY A 266 10.56 -16.23 0.68
C GLY A 266 11.27 -17.42 0.04
N GLY A 267 11.32 -18.55 0.74
CA GLY A 267 11.81 -19.81 0.18
C GLY A 267 10.94 -20.27 -1.00
N PHE A 268 9.62 -20.22 -0.83
CA PHE A 268 8.68 -20.54 -1.91
C PHE A 268 8.84 -19.61 -3.11
N THR A 269 8.93 -18.28 -2.91
CA THR A 269 9.06 -17.34 -4.03
C THR A 269 10.34 -17.55 -4.83
N LEU A 270 11.46 -17.88 -4.17
CA LEU A 270 12.78 -18.00 -4.80
C LEU A 270 13.10 -19.38 -5.37
N PHE A 271 12.62 -20.46 -4.75
CA PHE A 271 13.05 -21.82 -5.08
C PHE A 271 11.99 -22.70 -5.74
N HIS A 272 10.71 -22.29 -5.73
CA HIS A 272 9.62 -23.10 -6.28
C HIS A 272 9.86 -23.54 -7.73
N ASP A 273 10.34 -22.64 -8.59
CA ASP A 273 10.50 -22.95 -10.01
C ASP A 273 11.76 -23.78 -10.31
N LYS A 274 12.81 -23.66 -9.49
CA LYS A 274 14.01 -24.54 -9.60
C LYS A 274 13.70 -25.99 -9.22
N VAL A 275 12.80 -26.19 -8.26
CA VAL A 275 12.38 -27.53 -7.82
C VAL A 275 11.47 -28.17 -8.87
N TRP A 276 10.56 -27.41 -9.49
CA TRP A 276 9.64 -27.96 -10.48
C TRP A 276 10.25 -28.13 -11.87
N SER A 277 11.15 -27.24 -12.29
CA SER A 277 11.93 -27.39 -13.54
C SER A 277 12.78 -28.66 -13.53
N ARG A 278 13.53 -28.91 -12.43
CA ARG A 278 14.30 -30.15 -12.25
C ARG A 278 13.44 -31.43 -12.30
N LYS A 279 12.20 -31.36 -11.81
CA LYS A 279 11.28 -32.50 -11.79
C LYS A 279 10.69 -32.80 -13.18
N LYS A 280 10.63 -31.79 -14.05
CA LYS A 280 10.17 -31.93 -15.45
C LYS A 280 11.28 -32.53 -16.32
N ASP A 281 12.52 -32.10 -16.11
CA ASP A 281 13.69 -32.65 -16.78
C ASP A 281 13.96 -34.10 -16.36
N SER A 282 13.82 -34.44 -15.07
CA SER A 282 13.99 -35.83 -14.60
C SER A 282 12.95 -36.80 -15.16
N ASN A 283 11.74 -36.33 -15.46
CA ASN A 283 10.68 -37.16 -16.05
C ASN A 283 10.81 -37.33 -17.57
N GLN A 284 11.54 -36.45 -18.26
CA GLN A 284 11.85 -36.60 -19.70
C GLN A 284 13.06 -37.48 -19.97
N VAL A 285 13.99 -37.60 -19.01
CA VAL A 285 15.16 -38.50 -19.12
C VAL A 285 14.80 -39.95 -18.73
N ALA A 286 13.68 -40.15 -18.03
CA ALA A 286 13.18 -41.46 -17.58
C ALA A 286 12.13 -42.10 -18.51
N SER A 287 11.83 -41.48 -19.65
CA SER A 287 10.91 -41.97 -20.70
C SER A 287 11.66 -42.24 -21.99
#